data_AF-A0A2I0JA67-F1
#
_entry.id   AF-A0A2I0JA67-F1
#
_cell.length_a   1.000
_cell.length_b   1.000
_cell.length_c   1.000
_cell.angle_alpha   90.00
_cell.angle_beta   90.00
_cell.angle_gamma   90.00
#
_symmetry.space_group_name_H-M   'P 1'
#
loop_
_entity.id
_entity.type
_entity.pdbx_description
1 polymer ?
#
loop_
_entity_poly.entity_id
_entity_poly.type
_entity_poly.pdbx_seq_one_letter_code
_entity_poly.pdbx_strand_id
1 'polypeptide(L)'
;MYSPQLDSPPPRWVHLAHGLLLFLYQTFDAVDGKQARRTNSSSPLGELFDHGCDALACAFETMAFGSTAMCGRDSFWFWVLSAVPFYGATWEHFFTNTLILPVINGPTEGLFLIYMCHFFTFLVGAEWWIQLFGKSFPFLGWVPYLSGKEITFVD
;
A
#
# COMPACT_ATOMS: atom_id res chain seq x y z
N MET A 1 -2.22 21.03 -1.69
CA MET A 1 -2.72 19.68 -1.35
C MET A 1 -3.55 19.18 -2.52
N TYR A 2 -3.29 17.96 -3.00
CA TYR A 2 -3.91 17.45 -4.25
C TYR A 2 -5.18 16.62 -4.04
N SER A 3 -5.24 15.78 -3.00
CA SER A 3 -6.41 14.97 -2.66
C SER A 3 -6.60 14.97 -1.14
N PRO A 4 -7.19 16.04 -0.56
CA PRO A 4 -7.29 16.16 0.90
C PRO A 4 -8.26 15.15 1.53
N GLN A 5 -9.23 14.69 0.74
CA GLN A 5 -10.24 13.71 1.16
C GLN A 5 -9.95 12.30 0.65
N LEU A 6 -8.86 12.08 -0.09
CA LEU A 6 -8.45 10.78 -0.67
C LEU A 6 -9.45 10.21 -1.70
N ASP A 7 -10.32 11.03 -2.26
CA ASP A 7 -11.42 10.67 -3.17
C ASP A 7 -11.31 11.30 -4.56
N SER A 8 -10.32 12.19 -4.74
CA SER A 8 -10.06 12.91 -5.99
C SER A 8 -8.72 12.48 -6.58
N PRO A 9 -8.59 12.38 -7.91
CA PRO A 9 -7.37 11.90 -8.55
C PRO A 9 -6.26 12.96 -8.41
N PRO A 10 -5.16 12.68 -7.69
CA PRO A 10 -4.04 13.62 -7.66
C PRO A 10 -3.28 13.60 -9.01
N PRO A 11 -2.42 14.60 -9.28
CA PRO A 11 -1.57 14.58 -10.45
C PRO A 11 -0.72 13.30 -10.50
N ARG A 12 -0.56 12.73 -11.69
CA ARG A 12 0.03 11.40 -11.88
C ARG A 12 1.42 11.25 -11.26
N TRP A 13 2.23 12.31 -11.30
CA TRP A 13 3.58 12.31 -10.71
C TRP A 13 3.55 12.04 -9.19
N VAL A 14 2.45 12.33 -8.50
CA VAL A 14 2.30 12.04 -7.06
C VAL A 14 2.31 10.53 -6.82
N HIS A 15 1.65 9.73 -7.66
CA HIS A 15 1.72 8.26 -7.57
C HIS A 15 3.13 7.74 -7.90
N LEU A 16 3.83 8.35 -8.86
CA LEU A 16 5.23 8.01 -9.12
C LEU A 16 6.09 8.28 -7.87
N ALA A 17 5.89 9.43 -7.21
CA ALA A 17 6.60 9.77 -5.99
C ALA A 17 6.27 8.80 -4.85
N HIS A 18 4.99 8.46 -4.63
CA HIS A 18 4.59 7.46 -3.62
C HIS A 18 5.27 6.11 -3.87
N GLY A 19 5.21 5.59 -5.10
CA GLY A 19 5.85 4.31 -5.44
C GLY A 19 7.36 4.32 -5.26
N LEU A 20 8.04 5.39 -5.69
CA LEU A 20 9.49 5.53 -5.50
C LEU A 20 9.88 5.64 -4.02
N LEU A 21 9.17 6.46 -3.26
CA LEU A 21 9.45 6.67 -1.84
C LEU A 21 9.19 5.40 -1.03
N LEU A 22 8.11 4.66 -1.31
CA LEU A 22 7.81 3.41 -0.61
C LEU A 22 8.81 2.30 -0.95
N PHE A 23 9.24 2.21 -2.22
CA PHE A 23 10.32 1.30 -2.61
C PHE A 23 11.64 1.61 -1.88
N LEU A 24 12.02 2.89 -1.82
CA LEU A 24 13.21 3.32 -1.09
C LEU A 24 13.09 3.05 0.41
N TYR A 25 11.93 3.34 1.00
CA TYR A 25 11.64 3.05 2.40
C TYR A 25 11.87 1.57 2.72
N GLN A 26 11.17 0.66 2.02
CA GLN A 26 11.30 -0.78 2.23
C GLN A 26 12.75 -1.25 2.04
N THR A 27 13.46 -0.68 1.07
CA THR A 27 14.85 -1.05 0.81
C THR A 27 15.77 -0.63 1.95
N PHE A 28 15.59 0.58 2.50
CA PHE A 28 16.43 1.10 3.57
C PHE A 28 16.15 0.41 4.90
N ASP A 29 14.87 0.17 5.20
CA ASP A 29 14.39 -0.65 6.31
C ASP A 29 15.03 -2.04 6.30
N ALA A 30 14.96 -2.76 5.17
CA ALA A 30 15.57 -4.07 5.05
C ALA A 30 17.12 -4.10 5.14
N VAL A 31 17.78 -2.94 5.08
CA VAL A 31 19.24 -2.80 5.09
C VAL A 31 19.77 -2.35 6.45
N ASP A 32 19.02 -1.60 7.25
CA ASP A 32 19.55 -0.96 8.46
C ASP A 32 19.96 -1.99 9.54
N GLY A 33 19.15 -3.02 9.80
CA GLY A 33 19.45 -4.08 10.74
C GLY A 33 20.58 -4.97 10.25
N LYS A 34 20.70 -5.16 8.93
CA LYS A 34 21.85 -5.86 8.33
C LYS A 34 23.14 -5.07 8.54
N GLN A 35 23.09 -3.75 8.37
CA GLN A 35 24.24 -2.88 8.63
C GLN A 35 24.58 -2.86 10.13
N ALA A 36 23.59 -2.70 11.02
CA ALA A 36 23.81 -2.69 12.46
C ALA A 36 24.49 -3.98 12.97
N ARG A 37 24.10 -5.15 12.44
CA ARG A 37 24.78 -6.42 12.73
C ARG A 37 26.20 -6.46 12.18
N ARG A 38 26.42 -5.94 10.98
CA ARG A 38 27.75 -5.88 10.33
C ARG A 38 28.71 -4.97 11.09
N THR A 39 28.23 -3.86 11.65
CA THR A 39 29.04 -2.86 12.36
C THR A 39 29.10 -3.08 13.88
N ASN A 40 28.51 -4.17 14.40
CA ASN A 40 28.36 -4.44 15.84
C ASN A 40 27.71 -3.28 16.61
N SER A 41 26.73 -2.61 15.99
CA SER A 41 26.00 -1.48 16.57
C SER A 41 24.52 -1.77 16.82
N SER A 42 24.13 -3.05 16.84
CA SER A 42 22.78 -3.48 17.21
C SER A 42 22.46 -3.10 18.67
N SER A 43 21.26 -2.55 18.89
CA SER A 43 20.81 -2.16 20.23
C SER A 43 19.28 -2.22 20.35
N PRO A 44 18.72 -2.43 21.56
CA PRO A 44 17.27 -2.40 21.79
C PRO A 44 16.63 -1.05 21.44
N LEU A 45 17.37 0.06 21.59
CA LEU A 45 16.89 1.38 21.21
C LEU A 45 16.79 1.53 19.69
N GLY A 46 17.74 0.98 18.94
CA GLY A 46 17.71 0.97 17.48
C GLY A 46 16.51 0.19 16.96
N GLU A 47 16.24 -0.97 17.56
CA GLU A 47 15.06 -1.79 17.24
C GLU A 47 13.73 -1.10 17.59
N LEU A 48 13.65 -0.40 18.73
CA LEU A 48 12.47 0.40 19.07
C LEU A 48 12.24 1.53 18.06
N PHE A 49 13.32 2.16 17.59
CA PHE A 49 13.24 3.23 16.60
C PHE A 49 12.78 2.71 15.24
N ASP A 50 13.33 1.59 14.80
CA ASP A 50 12.96 0.88 13.56
C ASP A 50 11.46 0.56 13.51
N HIS A 51 10.94 -0.16 14.51
CA HIS A 51 9.51 -0.45 14.62
C HIS A 51 8.64 0.82 14.76
N GLY A 52 9.17 1.89 15.37
CA GLY A 52 8.48 3.18 15.46
C GLY A 52 8.34 3.84 14.08
N CYS A 53 9.38 3.77 13.25
CA CYS A 53 9.35 4.20 11.86
C CYS A 53 8.36 3.38 11.03
N ASP A 54 8.34 2.05 11.19
CA ASP A 54 7.36 1.16 10.56
C ASP A 54 5.92 1.52 10.89
N ALA A 55 5.62 1.81 12.15
CA ALA A 55 4.28 2.20 12.56
C ALA A 55 3.82 3.51 11.89
N LEU A 56 4.73 4.48 11.73
CA LEU A 56 4.45 5.73 11.04
C LEU A 56 4.31 5.51 9.53
N ALA A 57 5.20 4.72 8.93
CA ALA A 57 5.15 4.38 7.51
C ALA A 57 3.83 3.68 7.16
N CYS A 58 3.39 2.74 7.99
CA CYS A 58 2.09 2.09 7.88
C CYS A 58 0.91 3.09 7.83
N ALA A 59 0.91 4.10 8.71
CA ALA A 59 -0.13 5.12 8.72
C ALA A 59 -0.11 6.01 7.47
N PHE A 60 1.06 6.51 7.07
CA PHE A 60 1.16 7.36 5.88
C PHE A 60 0.91 6.59 4.58
N GLU A 61 1.37 5.35 4.50
CA GLU A 61 1.20 4.53 3.30
C GLU A 61 -0.26 4.17 3.07
N THR A 62 -1.00 3.82 4.12
CA THR A 62 -2.43 3.50 3.98
C THR A 62 -3.25 4.71 3.51
N MET A 63 -2.86 5.93 3.87
CA MET A 63 -3.42 7.15 3.29
C MET A 63 -3.00 7.38 1.84
N ALA A 64 -1.72 7.17 1.49
CA ALA A 64 -1.21 7.30 0.13
C ALA A 64 -1.87 6.30 -0.84
N PHE A 65 -2.03 5.05 -0.39
CA PHE A 65 -2.76 4.01 -1.11
C PHE A 65 -4.24 4.34 -1.21
N GLY A 66 -4.87 4.84 -0.14
CA GLY A 66 -6.24 5.35 -0.16
C GLY A 66 -6.48 6.42 -1.23
N SER A 67 -5.56 7.38 -1.36
CA SER A 67 -5.60 8.39 -2.43
C SER A 67 -5.40 7.78 -3.82
N THR A 68 -4.66 6.68 -3.93
CA THR A 68 -4.35 6.00 -5.20
C THR A 68 -5.55 5.20 -5.68
N ALA A 69 -6.22 4.51 -4.77
CA ALA A 69 -7.44 3.76 -5.02
C ALA A 69 -8.72 4.62 -5.02
N MET A 70 -8.60 5.92 -4.69
CA MET A 70 -9.73 6.86 -4.57
C MET A 70 -10.81 6.39 -3.57
N CYS A 71 -10.40 5.77 -2.46
CA CYS A 71 -11.31 5.18 -1.49
C CYS A 71 -11.85 6.17 -0.44
N GLY A 72 -11.43 7.43 -0.48
CA GLY A 72 -11.93 8.46 0.42
C GLY A 72 -11.79 8.07 1.90
N ARG A 73 -12.89 8.16 2.65
CA ARG A 73 -12.94 7.78 4.09
C ARG A 73 -12.74 6.30 4.34
N ASP A 74 -13.07 5.44 3.38
CA ASP A 74 -12.91 3.99 3.54
C ASP A 74 -11.43 3.58 3.60
N SER A 75 -10.50 4.48 3.22
CA SER A 75 -9.06 4.32 3.43
C SER A 75 -8.67 4.03 4.90
N PHE A 76 -9.53 4.43 5.86
CA PHE A 76 -9.37 4.06 7.26
C PHE A 76 -9.29 2.54 7.47
N TRP A 77 -10.02 1.75 6.68
CA TRP A 77 -9.99 0.30 6.79
C TRP A 77 -8.67 -0.31 6.31
N PHE A 78 -7.97 0.32 5.36
CA PHE A 78 -6.60 -0.10 5.00
C PHE A 78 -5.64 0.08 6.17
N TRP A 79 -5.80 1.16 6.93
CA TRP A 79 -5.03 1.36 8.16
C TRP A 79 -5.34 0.27 9.19
N VAL A 80 -6.61 -0.05 9.44
CA VAL A 80 -6.98 -1.14 10.36
C VAL A 80 -6.40 -2.49 9.91
N LEU A 81 -6.51 -2.81 8.62
CA LEU A 81 -5.98 -4.06 8.05
C LEU A 81 -4.47 -4.19 8.17
N SER A 82 -3.73 -3.07 8.22
CA SER A 82 -2.28 -3.07 8.40
C SER A 82 -1.88 -3.01 9.88
N ALA A 83 -2.54 -2.17 10.67
CA ALA A 83 -2.21 -1.92 12.07
C ALA A 83 -2.47 -3.13 12.97
N VAL A 84 -3.55 -3.89 12.73
CA VAL A 84 -3.88 -5.06 13.56
C VAL A 84 -2.83 -6.18 13.44
N PRO A 85 -2.43 -6.64 12.24
CA PRO A 85 -1.32 -7.59 12.10
C PRO A 85 0.01 -7.05 12.61
N PHE A 86 0.32 -5.78 12.36
CA PHE A 86 1.54 -5.14 12.85
C PHE A 86 1.63 -5.18 14.39
N TYR A 87 0.53 -4.80 15.05
CA TYR A 87 0.42 -4.90 16.51
C TYR A 87 0.56 -6.34 16.99
N GLY A 88 -0.11 -7.29 16.31
CA GLY A 88 -0.01 -8.72 16.62
C GLY A 88 1.42 -9.24 16.55
N ALA A 89 2.17 -8.90 15.49
CA ALA A 89 3.56 -9.28 15.33
C ALA A 89 4.47 -8.64 16.39
N THR A 90 4.23 -7.37 16.72
CA THR A 90 4.98 -6.66 17.78
C THR A 90 4.69 -7.27 19.17
N TRP A 91 3.43 -7.64 19.42
CA TRP A 91 3.02 -8.30 20.65
C TRP A 91 3.67 -9.68 20.78
N GLU A 92 3.65 -10.50 19.71
CA GLU A 92 4.35 -11.79 19.69
C GLU A 92 5.85 -11.62 19.91
N HIS A 93 6.46 -10.62 19.27
CA HIS A 93 7.86 -10.29 19.43
C HIS A 93 8.21 -9.95 20.88
N PHE A 94 7.37 -9.16 21.56
CA PHE A 94 7.58 -8.78 22.96
C PHE A 94 7.66 -10.00 23.90
N PHE A 95 6.84 -11.03 23.68
CA PHE A 95 6.84 -12.22 24.53
C PHE A 95 7.86 -13.28 24.12
N THR A 96 8.15 -13.43 22.82
CA THR A 96 9.04 -14.47 22.30
C THR A 96 10.50 -14.00 22.17
N ASN A 97 10.74 -12.68 22.15
CA ASN A 97 12.02 -12.05 21.80
C ASN A 97 12.53 -12.43 20.39
N THR A 98 11.63 -12.87 19.51
CA THR A 98 11.95 -13.24 18.12
C THR A 98 10.85 -12.76 17.18
N LEU A 99 11.21 -11.95 16.18
CA LEU A 99 10.24 -11.49 15.19
C LEU A 99 10.01 -12.61 14.16
N ILE A 100 8.85 -13.26 14.24
CA ILE A 100 8.50 -14.38 13.36
C ILE A 100 7.71 -13.81 12.17
N LEU A 101 8.36 -13.72 11.01
CA LEU A 101 7.72 -13.34 9.77
C LEU A 101 7.47 -14.57 8.90
N PRO A 102 6.21 -14.83 8.47
CA PRO A 102 5.93 -15.85 7.48
C PRO A 102 6.58 -15.52 6.13
N VAL A 103 6.71 -16.55 5.28
CA VAL A 103 7.28 -16.42 3.92
C VAL A 103 6.55 -15.34 3.11
N ILE A 104 5.23 -15.21 3.30
CA ILE A 104 4.44 -14.10 2.78
C ILE A 104 4.08 -13.22 3.97
N ASN A 105 4.58 -12.00 4.00
CA ASN A 105 4.38 -11.04 5.08
C ASN A 105 4.06 -9.64 4.56
N GLY A 106 3.52 -8.80 5.45
CA GLY A 106 3.15 -7.42 5.13
C GLY A 106 4.34 -6.55 4.69
N PRO A 107 5.45 -6.51 5.47
CA PRO A 107 6.61 -5.65 5.15
C PRO A 107 7.28 -5.96 3.82
N THR A 108 7.25 -7.21 3.34
CA THR A 108 7.89 -7.62 2.08
C THR A 108 6.88 -7.62 0.92
N GLU A 109 5.95 -8.58 0.88
CA GLU A 109 5.03 -8.74 -0.24
C GLU A 109 3.93 -7.66 -0.25
N GLY A 110 3.46 -7.24 0.93
CA GLY A 110 2.44 -6.21 1.05
C GLY A 110 2.93 -4.86 0.50
N LEU A 111 4.07 -4.37 0.98
CA LEU A 111 4.66 -3.12 0.48
C LEU A 111 5.03 -3.23 -1.01
N PHE A 112 5.54 -4.39 -1.46
CA PHE A 112 5.79 -4.67 -2.88
C PHE A 112 4.57 -4.43 -3.75
N LEU A 113 3.43 -5.03 -3.38
CA LEU A 113 2.19 -4.90 -4.11
C LEU A 113 1.71 -3.44 -4.13
N ILE A 114 1.85 -2.74 -3.00
CA ILE A 114 1.37 -1.36 -2.87
C ILE A 114 2.18 -0.40 -3.75
N TYR A 115 3.52 -0.44 -3.75
CA TYR A 115 4.28 0.44 -4.65
C TYR A 115 4.12 0.04 -6.13
N MET A 116 3.85 -1.22 -6.43
CA MET A 116 3.48 -1.64 -7.79
C MET A 116 2.14 -1.04 -8.20
N CYS A 117 1.15 -1.00 -7.31
CA CYS A 117 -0.12 -0.29 -7.54
C CYS A 117 0.11 1.20 -7.78
N HIS A 118 1.01 1.85 -7.04
CA HIS A 118 1.38 3.25 -7.28
C HIS A 118 1.97 3.47 -8.68
N PHE A 119 2.93 2.63 -9.10
CA PHE A 119 3.52 2.73 -10.45
C PHE A 119 2.50 2.43 -11.55
N PHE A 120 1.65 1.44 -11.35
CA PHE A 120 0.56 1.16 -12.28
C PHE A 120 -0.37 2.37 -12.40
N THR A 121 -0.77 2.96 -11.28
CA THR A 121 -1.65 4.14 -11.25
C THR A 121 -0.98 5.37 -11.87
N PHE A 122 0.34 5.51 -11.78
CA PHE A 122 1.08 6.52 -12.55
C PHE A 122 0.90 6.35 -14.06
N LEU A 123 0.82 5.11 -14.57
CA LEU A 123 0.65 4.78 -16.00
C LEU A 123 -0.79 4.82 -16.50
N VAL A 124 -1.79 4.53 -15.66
CA VAL A 124 -3.19 4.49 -16.10
C VAL A 124 -4.06 5.63 -15.55
N GLY A 125 -3.63 6.28 -14.47
CA GLY A 125 -4.41 7.27 -13.72
C GLY A 125 -5.27 6.64 -12.61
N ALA A 126 -5.54 7.40 -11.54
CA ALA A 126 -6.32 6.92 -10.39
C ALA A 126 -7.77 6.56 -10.75
N GLU A 127 -8.33 7.21 -11.77
CA GLU A 127 -9.69 6.96 -12.27
C GLU A 127 -9.88 5.50 -12.75
N TRP A 128 -8.79 4.81 -13.07
CA TRP A 128 -8.82 3.39 -13.46
C TRP A 128 -9.42 2.49 -12.37
N TRP A 129 -9.28 2.86 -11.09
CA TRP A 129 -9.78 2.07 -9.97
C TRP A 129 -11.29 2.21 -9.74
N ILE A 130 -11.90 3.31 -10.21
CA ILE A 130 -13.32 3.62 -9.99
C ILE A 130 -14.19 3.45 -11.25
N GLN A 131 -13.58 3.34 -12.42
CA GLN A 131 -14.33 3.13 -13.66
C GLN A 131 -14.97 1.74 -13.71
N LEU A 132 -16.02 1.58 -14.53
CA LEU A 132 -16.62 0.27 -14.75
C LEU A 132 -15.59 -0.74 -15.28
N PHE A 133 -15.68 -1.97 -14.80
CA PHE A 133 -14.75 -3.06 -15.13
C PHE A 133 -14.53 -3.25 -16.64
N GLY A 134 -15.59 -3.16 -17.46
CA GLY A 134 -15.48 -3.27 -18.92
C GLY A 134 -14.73 -2.13 -19.60
N LYS A 135 -14.62 -0.95 -18.96
CA LYS A 135 -13.76 0.16 -19.42
C LYS A 135 -12.29 -0.08 -19.07
N SER A 136 -12.01 -0.74 -17.95
CA SER A 136 -10.64 -1.12 -17.56
C SER A 136 -10.03 -2.16 -18.51
N PHE A 137 -10.85 -3.03 -19.10
CA PHE A 137 -10.42 -4.06 -20.04
C PHE A 137 -11.25 -4.01 -21.33
N PRO A 138 -10.87 -3.17 -22.31
CA PRO A 138 -11.66 -2.95 -23.53
C PRO A 138 -11.92 -4.23 -24.34
N PHE A 139 -11.02 -5.20 -24.29
CA PHE A 139 -11.17 -6.50 -24.96
C PHE A 139 -12.24 -7.41 -24.31
N LEU A 140 -12.73 -7.09 -23.10
CA LEU A 140 -13.88 -7.72 -22.45
C LEU A 140 -15.17 -6.90 -22.58
N GLY A 141 -15.12 -5.75 -23.25
CA GLY A 141 -16.26 -4.86 -23.44
C GLY A 141 -17.42 -5.46 -24.24
N TRP A 142 -17.22 -6.62 -24.86
CA TRP A 142 -18.28 -7.39 -25.54
C TRP A 142 -19.19 -8.16 -24.56
N VAL A 143 -18.76 -8.37 -23.30
CA VAL A 143 -19.59 -9.01 -22.28
C VAL A 143 -20.59 -7.98 -21.74
N PRO A 144 -21.91 -8.13 -21.98
CA PRO A 144 -22.90 -7.09 -21.70
C PRO A 144 -22.89 -6.64 -20.24
N TYR A 145 -22.83 -7.60 -19.31
CA TYR A 145 -22.83 -7.35 -17.87
C TYR A 145 -21.59 -6.60 -17.35
N LEU A 146 -20.46 -6.69 -18.06
CA LEU A 146 -19.21 -6.04 -17.67
C LEU A 146 -19.07 -4.63 -18.27
N SER A 147 -19.73 -4.37 -19.40
CA SER A 147 -19.64 -3.09 -20.13
C SER A 147 -20.53 -1.98 -19.55
N GLY A 148 -21.46 -2.32 -18.65
CA GLY A 148 -22.47 -1.39 -18.14
C GLY A 148 -23.46 -0.88 -19.19
N LYS A 149 -23.56 -1.54 -20.35
CA LYS A 149 -24.66 -1.32 -21.28
C LYS A 149 -25.93 -1.89 -20.64
N GLU A 150 -26.88 -1.02 -20.31
CA GLU A 150 -28.25 -1.46 -20.06
C GLU A 150 -28.73 -2.26 -21.27
N ILE A 151 -29.26 -3.45 -21.01
CA ILE A 151 -29.96 -4.24 -22.03
C ILE A 151 -31.28 -3.50 -22.27
N THR A 152 -31.27 -2.55 -23.20
CA THR A 152 -32.51 -2.00 -23.73
C THR A 152 -33.18 -3.13 -24.50
N PHE A 153 -34.19 -3.76 -23.90
CA PHE A 153 -35.13 -4.60 -24.63
C PHE A 153 -35.80 -3.71 -25.67
N VAL A 154 -35.49 -3.97 -26.93
CA VAL A 154 -36.20 -3.38 -28.06
C VAL A 154 -37.47 -4.22 -28.18
N ASP A 155 -38.57 -3.69 -27.65
CA ASP A 155 -39.92 -4.15 -27.98
C ASP A 155 -40.31 -3.68 -29.40
#